data_AF-A0A5B0BXY4-F1
#
_entry.id   AF-A0A5B0BXY4-F1
#
_cell.length_a   1.000
_cell.length_b   1.000
_cell.length_c   1.000
_cell.angle_alpha   90.00
_cell.angle_beta   90.00
_cell.angle_gamma   90.00
#
_symmetry.space_group_name_H-M   'P 1'
#
loop_
_entity.id
_entity.type
_entity.pdbx_description
1 polymer ?
#
loop_
_entity_poly.entity_id
_entity_poly.type
_entity_poly.pdbx_seq_one_letter_code
_entity_poly.pdbx_strand_id
1 'polypeptide(L)'
;MVKTVRLPKPEPDLLLLHIELKWIEPAIWRRVAVPENITLGKLHAVIQIAMGWHDDHLHEFEIAGESYGIPDSDGWGPPVNSETRKTLIKALNGKRTFR
;
A
#
# COMPACT_ATOMS: atom_id res chain seq x y z
N MET A 1 12.61 41.89 6.75
CA MET A 1 11.82 40.66 6.98
C MET A 1 11.93 39.80 5.73
N VAL A 2 12.62 38.66 5.78
CA VAL A 2 12.71 37.74 4.63
C VAL A 2 11.49 36.82 4.67
N LYS A 3 10.62 36.92 3.67
CA LYS A 3 9.52 35.96 3.48
C LYS A 3 10.12 34.68 2.90
N THR A 4 10.17 33.61 3.69
CA THR A 4 10.54 32.29 3.20
C THR A 4 9.45 31.81 2.23
N VAL A 5 9.74 31.82 0.93
CA VAL A 5 8.85 31.24 -0.08
C VAL A 5 8.94 29.72 0.03
N ARG A 6 7.87 29.06 0.48
CA ARG A 6 7.76 27.60 0.40
C ARG A 6 7.41 27.25 -1.03
N LEU A 7 8.36 26.69 -1.76
CA LEU A 7 8.07 26.10 -3.07
C LEU A 7 7.06 24.95 -2.89
N PRO A 8 6.06 24.83 -3.79
CA PRO A 8 5.16 23.68 -3.75
C PRO A 8 5.98 22.40 -3.88
N LYS A 9 5.70 21.44 -3.01
CA LYS A 9 6.33 20.12 -3.11
C LYS A 9 5.90 19.52 -4.46
N PRO A 10 6.84 19.00 -5.28
CA PRO A 10 6.46 18.34 -6.52
C PRO A 10 5.44 17.25 -6.23
N GLU A 11 4.44 17.12 -7.11
CA GLU A 11 3.47 16.05 -6.99
C GLU A 11 4.19 14.69 -7.05
N PRO A 12 3.81 13.73 -6.21
CA PRO A 12 4.42 12.41 -6.26
C PRO A 12 4.13 11.75 -7.61
N ASP A 13 5.12 11.04 -8.14
CA ASP A 13 4.90 10.20 -9.32
C ASP A 13 3.81 9.14 -9.05
N LEU A 14 3.12 8.73 -10.10
CA LEU A 14 2.07 7.72 -10.03
C LEU A 14 2.62 6.33 -10.38
N LEU A 15 2.17 5.32 -9.63
CA LEU A 15 2.33 3.91 -9.96
C LEU A 15 1.01 3.37 -10.49
N LEU A 16 1.08 2.61 -11.59
CA LEU A 16 -0.05 1.88 -12.13
C LEU A 16 0.00 0.44 -11.63
N LEU A 17 -0.89 0.09 -10.70
CA LEU A 17 -0.92 -1.22 -10.07
C LEU A 17 -1.93 -2.13 -10.78
N HIS A 18 -1.51 -3.35 -11.09
CA HIS A 18 -2.39 -4.46 -11.46
C HIS A 18 -2.68 -5.28 -10.21
N ILE A 19 -3.95 -5.37 -9.82
CA ILE A 19 -4.39 -6.09 -8.62
C ILE A 19 -5.25 -7.26 -9.10
N GLU A 20 -4.87 -8.49 -8.73
CA GLU A 20 -5.50 -9.71 -9.22
C GLU A 20 -5.73 -10.70 -8.07
N LEU A 21 -6.90 -11.32 -8.05
CA LEU A 21 -7.20 -12.40 -7.12
C LEU A 21 -6.57 -13.70 -7.64
N LYS A 22 -5.63 -14.25 -6.88
CA LYS A 22 -4.99 -15.52 -7.21
C LYS A 22 -6.01 -16.66 -7.14
N TRP A 23 -5.79 -17.69 -7.96
CA TRP A 23 -6.52 -18.97 -7.94
C TRP A 23 -7.98 -18.94 -8.39
N ILE A 24 -8.40 -17.91 -9.14
CA ILE A 24 -9.76 -17.80 -9.69
C ILE A 24 -9.72 -17.79 -11.22
N GLU A 25 -10.59 -18.57 -11.84
CA GLU A 25 -10.82 -18.56 -13.29
C GLU A 25 -12.31 -18.33 -13.63
N PRO A 26 -12.65 -17.37 -14.52
CA PRO A 26 -11.75 -16.42 -15.18
C PRO A 26 -11.15 -15.39 -14.19
N ALA A 27 -9.97 -14.87 -14.51
CA ALA A 27 -9.23 -13.97 -13.63
C ALA A 27 -10.03 -12.70 -13.26
N ILE A 28 -10.09 -12.41 -11.96
CA ILE A 28 -10.70 -11.19 -11.43
C ILE A 28 -9.58 -10.19 -11.08
N TRP A 29 -9.54 -9.07 -11.80
CA TRP A 29 -8.49 -8.05 -11.62
C TRP A 29 -9.01 -6.62 -11.73
N ARG A 30 -8.21 -5.67 -11.25
CA ARG A 30 -8.41 -4.21 -11.33
C ARG A 30 -7.09 -3.52 -11.63
N ARG A 31 -7.14 -2.37 -12.30
CA ARG A 31 -5.96 -1.52 -12.53
C ARG A 31 -6.20 -0.13 -11.95
N VAL A 32 -5.33 0.30 -11.05
CA VAL A 32 -5.48 1.55 -10.28
C VAL A 32 -4.22 2.39 -10.36
N ALA A 33 -4.38 3.71 -10.47
CA ALA A 33 -3.28 4.66 -10.38
C ALA A 33 -3.21 5.20 -8.94
N VAL A 34 -2.05 5.10 -8.31
CA VAL A 34 -1.82 5.59 -6.94
C VAL A 34 -0.53 6.41 -6.86
N PRO A 35 -0.44 7.39 -5.95
CA PRO A 35 0.83 8.03 -5.64
C PRO A 35 1.87 7.00 -5.18
N GLU A 36 3.12 7.10 -5.63
CA GLU A 36 4.19 6.20 -5.20
C GLU A 36 4.44 6.24 -3.67
N ASN A 37 4.12 7.38 -3.07
CA ASN A 37 4.24 7.63 -1.63
C ASN A 37 2.98 7.28 -0.84
N ILE A 38 1.99 6.61 -1.44
CA ILE A 38 0.82 6.08 -0.72
C ILE A 38 1.29 5.19 0.43
N THR A 39 0.66 5.30 1.61
CA THR A 39 0.93 4.38 2.72
C THR A 39 0.28 3.03 2.46
N LEU A 40 0.83 1.95 3.02
CA LEU A 40 0.27 0.61 2.84
C LEU A 40 -1.16 0.51 3.38
N GLY A 41 -1.48 1.14 4.51
CA GLY A 41 -2.87 1.21 4.99
C GLY A 41 -3.82 2.00 4.07
N LYS A 42 -3.33 3.01 3.33
CA LYS A 42 -4.15 3.69 2.31
C LYS A 42 -4.30 2.84 1.05
N LEU A 43 -3.26 2.10 0.69
CA LEU A 43 -3.32 1.14 -0.42
C LEU A 43 -4.32 0.02 -0.12
N HIS A 44 -4.37 -0.47 1.12
CA HIS A 44 -5.41 -1.39 1.59
C HIS A 44 -6.82 -0.85 1.32
N ALA A 45 -7.11 0.38 1.73
CA ALA A 45 -8.40 1.02 1.45
C ALA A 45 -8.71 1.11 -0.07
N VAL A 46 -7.71 1.39 -0.90
CA VAL A 46 -7.87 1.36 -2.37
C VAL A 46 -8.23 -0.04 -2.87
N ILE A 47 -7.58 -1.08 -2.35
CA ILE A 47 -7.86 -2.48 -2.72
C ILE A 47 -9.27 -2.87 -2.30
N GLN A 48 -9.67 -2.56 -1.06
CA GLN A 48 -11.01 -2.80 -0.53
C GLN A 48 -12.08 -2.23 -1.48
N ILE A 49 -11.96 -0.94 -1.82
CA ILE A 49 -12.91 -0.26 -2.73
C ILE A 49 -12.87 -0.87 -4.13
N ALA A 50 -11.69 -1.12 -4.69
CA ALA A 50 -11.54 -1.63 -6.05
C ALA A 50 -12.15 -3.04 -6.22
N MET A 51 -12.09 -3.86 -5.17
CA MET A 51 -12.65 -5.21 -5.14
C MET A 51 -14.10 -5.28 -4.65
N GLY A 52 -14.63 -4.19 -4.08
CA GLY A 52 -15.98 -4.16 -3.50
C GLY A 52 -16.07 -4.89 -2.15
N TRP A 53 -14.98 -4.86 -1.38
CA TRP A 53 -14.89 -5.40 -0.02
C TRP A 53 -15.12 -4.32 1.04
N HIS A 54 -15.41 -4.75 2.27
CA HIS A 54 -15.89 -3.89 3.35
C HIS A 54 -14.98 -3.85 4.59
N ASP A 55 -13.74 -4.33 4.48
CA ASP A 55 -12.76 -4.32 5.57
C ASP A 55 -13.17 -5.13 6.81
N ASP A 56 -13.94 -6.21 6.62
CA ASP A 56 -14.48 -7.04 7.71
C ASP A 56 -13.46 -8.01 8.34
N HIS A 57 -12.29 -8.18 7.71
CA HIS A 57 -11.29 -9.16 8.11
C HIS A 57 -9.90 -8.53 8.16
N LEU A 58 -9.04 -9.08 9.02
CA LEU A 58 -7.63 -8.71 9.11
C LEU A 58 -6.90 -8.93 7.78
N HIS A 59 -5.91 -8.10 7.51
CA HIS A 59 -5.07 -8.16 6.32
C HIS A 59 -3.59 -7.98 6.65
N GLU A 60 -2.75 -8.38 5.70
CA GLU A 60 -1.31 -8.20 5.73
C GLU A 60 -0.76 -8.03 4.31
N PHE A 61 0.30 -7.24 4.16
CA PHE A 61 1.13 -7.19 2.96
C PHE A 61 2.45 -7.91 3.20
N GLU A 62 2.78 -8.88 2.34
CA GLU A 62 4.11 -9.46 2.25
C GLU A 62 4.87 -8.82 1.08
N ILE A 63 5.96 -8.10 1.37
CA ILE A 63 6.76 -7.40 0.36
C ILE A 63 8.23 -7.67 0.64
N ALA A 64 8.92 -8.27 -0.33
CA ALA A 64 10.35 -8.57 -0.25
C ALA A 64 10.76 -9.37 1.01
N GLY A 65 9.89 -10.28 1.48
CA GLY A 65 10.11 -11.09 2.67
C GLY A 65 9.82 -10.39 3.99
N GLU A 66 9.27 -9.17 3.96
CA GLU A 66 8.79 -8.46 5.15
C GLU A 66 7.26 -8.41 5.17
N SER A 67 6.70 -8.65 6.36
CA SER A 67 5.27 -8.55 6.64
C SER A 67 4.90 -7.17 7.18
N TYR A 68 3.82 -6.59 6.65
CA TYR A 68 3.27 -5.30 7.04
C TYR A 68 1.78 -5.38 7.33
N GLY A 69 1.34 -4.86 8.47
CA GLY A 69 -0.07 -4.86 8.86
C GLY A 69 -0.31 -3.96 10.07
N ILE A 70 -1.43 -4.18 10.74
CA ILE A 70 -1.74 -3.57 12.04
C ILE A 70 -1.13 -4.46 13.13
N PRO A 71 -0.11 -3.99 13.88
CA PRO A 71 0.47 -4.78 14.96
C PRO A 71 -0.57 -5.05 16.05
N ASP A 72 -0.70 -6.31 16.42
CA ASP A 72 -1.51 -6.72 17.57
C ASP A 72 -0.81 -6.32 18.87
N SER A 73 -1.49 -5.53 19.71
CA SER A 73 -0.96 -5.11 21.02
C SER A 73 -0.82 -6.27 21.98
N ASP A 74 -1.65 -7.30 21.82
CA ASP A 74 -1.74 -8.43 22.74
C ASP A 74 -0.78 -9.57 22.34
N GLY A 75 -0.14 -9.46 21.17
CA GLY A 75 0.93 -10.35 20.72
C GLY A 75 0.48 -11.74 20.30
N TRP A 76 -0.79 -11.93 19.91
CA TRP A 76 -1.31 -13.24 19.53
C TRP A 76 -0.95 -13.67 18.10
N GLY A 77 -0.30 -12.80 17.32
CA GLY A 77 0.13 -13.06 15.96
C GLY A 77 1.65 -12.99 15.74
N PRO A 78 2.15 -13.44 14.58
CA PRO A 78 3.52 -13.16 14.18
C PRO A 78 3.77 -11.65 14.16
N PRO A 79 4.98 -11.19 14.49
CA PRO A 79 5.29 -9.78 14.49
C PRO A 79 5.22 -9.21 13.07
N VAL A 80 4.49 -8.11 12.90
CA VAL A 80 4.39 -7.38 11.62
C VAL A 80 4.94 -5.96 11.78
N ASN A 81 5.50 -5.42 10.69
CA ASN A 81 5.83 -4.01 10.61
C ASN A 81 4.56 -3.17 10.46
N SER A 82 4.47 -2.02 11.14
CA SER A 82 3.30 -1.14 11.02
C SER A 82 3.12 -0.59 9.60
N GLU A 83 1.94 -0.79 9.03
CA GLU A 83 1.57 -0.28 7.71
C GLU A 83 1.23 1.22 7.68
N THR A 84 0.90 1.82 8.84
CA THR A 84 0.28 3.15 8.94
C THR A 84 1.15 4.26 8.33
N ARG A 85 2.48 4.12 8.45
CA ARG A 85 3.47 5.10 7.94
C ARG A 85 4.38 4.56 6.85
N LYS A 86 4.36 3.25 6.58
CA LYS A 86 5.19 2.66 5.53
C LYS A 86 4.58 3.00 4.18
N THR A 87 5.36 3.65 3.30
CA THR A 87 4.91 3.98 1.95
C THR A 87 5.26 2.86 0.97
N LEU A 88 4.46 2.71 -0.08
CA LEU A 88 4.64 1.68 -1.10
C LEU A 88 6.05 1.74 -1.72
N ILE A 89 6.49 2.90 -2.18
CA ILE A 89 7.84 3.06 -2.76
C ILE A 89 8.97 2.69 -1.78
N LYS A 90 8.76 2.88 -0.46
CA LYS A 90 9.75 2.49 0.56
C LYS A 90 9.70 0.99 0.84
N ALA A 91 8.52 0.37 0.83
CA ALA A 91 8.39 -1.08 0.96
C ALA A 91 9.00 -1.80 -0.26
N LEU A 92 8.91 -1.21 -1.44
CA LEU A 92 9.51 -1.71 -2.68
C LEU A 92 11.01 -1.39 -2.82
N ASN A 93 11.65 -0.80 -1.81
CA ASN A 93 13.06 -0.36 -1.88
C ASN A 93 13.35 0.54 -3.09
N GLY A 94 12.43 1.45 -3.42
CA GLY A 94 12.56 2.39 -4.53
C GLY A 94 12.19 1.82 -5.91
N LYS A 95 11.86 0.53 -6.00
CA LYS A 95 11.44 -0.08 -7.28
C LYS A 95 10.05 0.41 -7.67
N ARG A 96 9.90 0.77 -8.94
CA ARG A 96 8.62 1.21 -9.54
C ARG A 96 7.94 0.11 -10.35
N THR A 97 8.62 -1.02 -10.52
CA THR A 97 8.11 -2.22 -11.17
C THR A 97 8.45 -3.43 -10.31
N PHE A 98 7.47 -4.29 -10.09
CA PHE A 98 7.58 -5.53 -9.33
C PHE A 98 6.62 -6.56 -9.95
N ARG A 99 6.84 -7.84 -9.65
CA ARG A 99 6.02 -8.96 -10.12
C ARG A 99 5.54 -9.75 -8.92
#